data_AF-A0A950VPY7-F1
#
_entry.id   AF-A0A950VPY7-F1
#
_cell.length_a   1.000
_cell.length_b   1.000
_cell.length_c   1.000
_cell.angle_alpha   90.00
_cell.angle_beta   90.00
_cell.angle_gamma   90.00
#
_symmetry.space_group_name_H-M   'P 1'
#
loop_
_entity.id
_entity.type
_entity.pdbx_description
1 polymer ?
#
loop_
_entity_poly.entity_id
_entity_poly.type
_entity_poly.pdbx_seq_one_letter_code
_entity_poly.pdbx_strand_id
1 'polypeptide(L)'
;MPSLDSLPSLTPLQRVIYETDLLGLNLRDSMRLVTQRMGFFVGQHRYLEERVKIARFIEQYGPPEVDTDQSVGSHEGTHQIGSP
;
A
#
# COMPACT_ATOMS: atom_id res chain seq x y z
N MET A 1 -28.85 14.57 2.80
CA MET A 1 -27.86 13.58 2.35
C MET A 1 -26.50 14.24 2.44
N PRO A 2 -25.71 14.07 3.52
CA PRO A 2 -24.32 14.53 3.52
C PRO A 2 -23.56 13.74 2.46
N SER A 3 -22.85 14.44 1.55
CA SER A 3 -22.10 13.82 0.46
C SER A 3 -21.08 12.83 1.02
N LEU A 4 -21.12 11.58 0.52
CA LEU A 4 -20.17 10.52 0.87
C LEU A 4 -18.72 10.87 0.45
N ASP A 5 -18.54 11.92 -0.36
CA ASP A 5 -17.25 12.46 -0.83
C ASP A 5 -16.39 13.18 0.23
N SER A 6 -16.82 13.27 1.48
CA SER A 6 -16.06 13.98 2.54
C SER A 6 -15.59 13.08 3.68
N LEU A 7 -15.48 11.78 3.43
CA LEU A 7 -14.74 10.92 4.35
C LEU A 7 -13.26 11.31 4.29
N PRO A 8 -12.60 11.54 5.44
CA PRO A 8 -11.18 11.83 5.46
C PRO A 8 -10.46 10.65 4.81
N SER A 9 -9.57 10.94 3.85
CA SER A 9 -8.82 9.93 3.12
C SER A 9 -7.32 10.19 3.25
N LEU A 10 -6.53 9.12 3.31
CA LEU A 10 -5.08 9.23 3.23
C LEU A 10 -4.65 9.95 1.94
N THR A 11 -3.63 10.79 2.04
CA THR A 11 -2.96 11.36 0.86
C THR A 11 -2.31 10.26 0.01
N PRO A 12 -1.97 10.51 -1.27
CA PRO A 12 -1.33 9.50 -2.12
C PRO A 12 -0.05 8.90 -1.50
N LEU A 13 0.81 9.74 -0.90
CA LEU A 13 2.01 9.26 -0.22
C LEU A 13 1.67 8.39 1.00
N GLN A 14 0.70 8.83 1.81
CA GLN A 14 0.29 8.07 2.99
C GLN A 14 -0.32 6.72 2.63
N ARG A 15 -1.12 6.66 1.56
CA ARG A 15 -1.69 5.40 1.06
C ARG A 15 -0.59 4.42 0.65
N VAL A 16 0.37 4.90 -0.15
CA VAL A 16 1.50 4.06 -0.59
C VAL A 16 2.36 3.58 0.59
N ILE A 17 2.59 4.43 1.60
CA ILE A 17 3.28 4.04 2.83
C ILE A 17 2.48 2.98 3.59
N TYR A 18 1.18 3.17 3.78
CA TYR A 18 0.31 2.23 4.47
C TYR A 18 0.31 0.85 3.80
N GLU A 19 0.08 0.81 2.49
CA GLU A 19 0.14 -0.43 1.70
C GLU A 19 1.51 -1.11 1.79
N THR A 20 2.60 -0.34 1.81
CA THR A 20 3.96 -0.87 1.91
C THR A 20 4.25 -1.43 3.31
N ASP A 21 3.76 -0.77 4.36
CA ASP A 21 3.92 -1.22 5.74
C ASP A 21 3.19 -2.56 5.99
N LEU A 22 2.06 -2.81 5.31
CA LEU A 22 1.34 -4.10 5.38
C LEU A 22 2.17 -5.29 4.85
N LEU A 23 3.20 -5.02 4.04
CA LEU A 23 4.10 -6.06 3.52
C LEU A 23 5.11 -6.55 4.58
N GLY A 24 5.22 -5.89 5.74
CA GLY A 24 6.11 -6.31 6.82
C GLY A 24 7.61 -6.19 6.51
N LEU A 25 7.99 -5.35 5.55
CA LEU A 25 9.38 -5.13 5.15
C LEU A 25 10.16 -4.33 6.23
N ASN A 26 11.49 -4.40 6.19
CA ASN A 26 12.32 -3.51 7.00
C ASN A 26 12.26 -2.07 6.47
N LEU A 27 12.64 -1.09 7.31
CA LEU A 27 12.54 0.33 6.98
C LEU A 27 13.23 0.72 5.66
N ARG A 28 14.42 0.14 5.38
CA ARG A 28 15.18 0.46 4.18
C ARG A 28 14.44 0.01 2.92
N ASP A 29 13.92 -1.21 2.94
CA ASP A 29 13.21 -1.79 1.81
C ASP A 29 11.84 -1.14 1.61
N SER A 30 11.12 -0.83 2.70
CA SER A 30 9.88 -0.06 2.62
C SER A 30 10.09 1.30 1.96
N MET A 31 11.10 2.07 2.42
CA MET A 31 11.40 3.38 1.85
C MET A 31 11.82 3.30 0.37
N ARG A 32 12.57 2.25 0.00
CA ARG A 32 12.95 2.01 -1.40
C ARG A 32 11.73 1.78 -2.27
N LEU A 33 10.80 0.94 -1.82
CA LEU A 33 9.57 0.63 -2.55
C LEU A 33 8.65 1.86 -2.66
N VAL A 34 8.48 2.62 -1.57
CA VAL A 34 7.70 3.86 -1.59
C VAL A 34 8.30 4.88 -2.57
N THR A 35 9.62 5.06 -2.54
CA THR A 35 10.32 5.96 -3.49
C THR A 35 10.09 5.53 -4.95
N GLN A 36 10.16 4.22 -5.23
CA GLN A 36 9.89 3.67 -6.56
C GLN A 36 8.44 3.91 -6.99
N ARG A 37 7.46 3.66 -6.11
CA ARG A 37 6.03 3.85 -6.39
C ARG A 37 5.65 5.31 -6.59
N MET A 38 6.26 6.23 -5.84
CA MET A 38 5.97 7.66 -5.92
C MET A 38 6.68 8.37 -7.08
N GLY A 39 7.74 7.76 -7.64
CA GLY A 39 8.54 8.37 -8.70
C GLY A 39 9.44 9.53 -8.23
N PHE A 40 9.56 9.76 -6.92
CA PHE A 40 10.46 10.74 -6.33
C PHE A 40 11.00 10.27 -4.98
N PHE A 41 12.17 10.80 -4.58
CA PHE A 41 12.83 10.43 -3.34
C PHE A 41 12.02 10.84 -2.10
N VAL A 42 11.73 9.87 -1.23
CA VAL A 42 11.11 10.10 0.08
C VAL A 42 12.17 9.89 1.17
N GLY A 43 12.60 10.99 1.80
CA GLY A 43 13.57 10.94 2.90
C GLY A 43 13.01 10.28 4.17
N GLN A 44 13.89 9.74 5.01
CA GLN A 44 13.53 8.98 6.20
C GLN A 44 12.67 9.78 7.17
N HIS A 45 13.02 11.05 7.39
CA HIS A 45 12.26 11.93 8.29
C HIS A 45 10.80 12.04 7.84
N ARG A 46 10.57 12.43 6.58
CA ARG A 46 9.24 12.54 5.98
C ARG A 46 8.49 11.21 6.02
N TYR A 47 9.15 10.10 5.73
CA TYR A 47 8.54 8.77 5.79
C TYR A 47 7.99 8.47 7.20
N LEU A 48 8.79 8.69 8.24
CA LEU A 48 8.40 8.44 9.62
C LEU A 48 7.30 9.40 10.09
N GLU A 49 7.35 10.68 9.70
CA GLU A 49 6.29 11.64 9.99
C GLU A 49 4.95 11.21 9.40
N GLU A 50 4.94 10.77 8.14
CA GLU A 50 3.72 10.28 7.50
C GLU A 50 3.19 8.99 8.16
N ARG A 51 4.06 8.08 8.61
CA ARG A 51 3.63 6.91 9.40
C ARG A 51 2.90 7.28 10.68
N VAL A 52 3.40 8.29 11.40
CA VAL A 52 2.72 8.78 12.61
C VAL A 52 1.35 9.38 12.27
N LYS A 53 1.24 10.12 11.16
CA LYS A 53 -0.05 10.67 10.70
C LYS A 53 -1.03 9.57 10.30
N ILE A 54 -0.55 8.52 9.61
CA ILE A 54 -1.35 7.34 9.26
C ILE A 54 -1.86 6.64 10.53
N ALA A 55 -1.00 6.41 11.52
CA ALA A 55 -1.42 5.78 12.77
C ALA A 55 -2.55 6.56 13.45
N ARG A 56 -2.41 7.89 13.56
CA ARG A 56 -3.47 8.77 14.11
C ARG A 56 -4.75 8.74 13.29
N PHE A 57 -4.62 8.70 11.97
CA PHE A 57 -5.76 8.56 11.08
C PHE A 57 -6.52 7.26 11.34
N ILE A 58 -5.81 6.14 11.46
CA ILE A 58 -6.40 4.82 11.71
C ILE A 58 -7.06 4.77 13.09
N GLU A 59 -6.44 5.35 14.12
CA GLU A 59 -7.03 5.46 15.46
C GLU A 59 -8.35 6.24 15.45
N GLN A 60 -8.45 7.28 14.62
CA GLN A 60 -9.61 8.17 14.59
C GLN A 60 -10.73 7.69 13.66
N TYR A 61 -10.39 7.11 12.50
CA TYR A 61 -11.33 6.81 11.42
C TYR A 61 -11.39 5.33 11.03
N GLY A 62 -10.52 4.50 11.60
CA GLY A 62 -10.36 3.10 11.21
C GLY A 62 -9.35 2.90 10.07
N PRO A 63 -8.96 1.64 9.79
CA PRO A 63 -8.08 1.31 8.68
C PRO A 63 -8.74 1.70 7.35
N PRO A 64 -8.01 2.35 6.43
CA PRO A 64 -8.56 2.63 5.11
C PRO A 64 -8.78 1.31 4.35
N GLU A 65 -9.84 1.25 3.55
CA GLU A 65 -10.06 0.12 2.63
C GLU A 65 -8.89 0.06 1.65
N VAL A 66 -8.10 -1.00 1.76
CA VAL A 66 -7.08 -1.34 0.77
C VAL A 66 -7.73 -2.29 -0.21
N ASP A 67 -7.71 -1.91 -1.48
CA ASP A 67 -8.15 -2.78 -2.55
C ASP A 67 -7.08 -3.88 -2.70
N THR A 68 -7.25 -4.97 -1.94
CA THR A 68 -6.35 -6.12 -1.97
C THR A 68 -6.57 -7.02 -3.19
N ASP A 69 -7.34 -6.58 -4.20
CA ASP A 69 -7.55 -7.30 -5.45
C ASP A 69 -6.34 -7.14 -6.40
N GLN A 70 -5.16 -7.53 -5.91
CA GLN A 70 -4.14 -8.11 -6.77
C GLN A 70 -4.23 -9.62 -6.60
N SER A 71 -5.31 -10.19 -7.17
CA SER A 71 -5.37 -11.60 -7.51
C SER A 71 -4.15 -11.90 -8.38
N VAL A 72 -3.13 -12.47 -7.75
CA VAL A 72 -2.00 -13.10 -8.42
C VAL A 72 -2.57 -14.07 -9.45
N GLY A 73 -2.46 -13.72 -10.74
CA GLY A 73 -2.89 -14.59 -11.82
C GLY A 73 -2.22 -15.95 -11.66
N SER A 74 -2.99 -16.94 -11.24
CA SER A 74 -2.60 -18.34 -11.26
C SER A 74 -2.25 -18.70 -12.69
N HIS A 75 -0.96 -18.68 -13.01
CA HIS A 75 -0.43 -19.30 -14.21
C HIS A 75 -0.51 -20.81 -13.98
N GLU A 76 -1.71 -21.39 -14.14
CA GLU A 76 -1.85 -22.83 -14.38
C GLU A 76 -1.27 -23.10 -15.78
N GLY A 77 0.05 -23.30 -15.80
CA GLY A 77 0.73 -23.93 -16.93
C GLY A 77 0.15 -25.32 -17.10
N THR A 78 -0.70 -25.48 -18.11
CA THR A 78 -1.27 -26.75 -18.52
C THR A 78 -0.14 -27.69 -18.92
N HIS A 79 0.17 -28.66 -18.06
CA HIS A 79 0.95 -29.83 -18.43
C HIS A 79 0.09 -30.68 -19.38
N GLN A 80 0.20 -30.43 -20.68
CA GLN A 80 -0.31 -31.38 -21.67
C GLN A 80 0.80 -32.38 -22.00
N ILE A 81 0.75 -33.51 -21.29
CA ILE A 81 1.45 -34.75 -21.61
C ILE A 81 0.97 -35.25 -22.98
N GLY A 82 1.86 -35.24 -23.98
CA GLY A 82 1.61 -35.80 -25.30
C GLY A 82 2.53 -37.00 -25.57
N SER A 83 2.01 -38.21 -25.43
CA SER A 83 2.46 -39.44 -26.10
C SER A 83 1.27 -40.41 -26.08
N PRO A 84 0.92 -41.03 -27.21
CA PRO A 84 1.69 -42.17 -27.73
C PRO A 84 2.08 -42.09 -29.22
#